data_AF-A0A3N4SYZ2-F1
#
_entry.id   AF-A0A3N4SYZ2-F1
#
_cell.length_a   1.000
_cell.length_b   1.000
_cell.length_c   1.000
_cell.angle_alpha   90.00
_cell.angle_beta   90.00
_cell.angle_gamma   90.00
#
_symmetry.space_group_name_H-M   'P 1'
#
loop_
_entity.id
_entity.type
_entity.pdbx_description
1 polymer ?
#
loop_
_entity_poly.entity_id
_entity_poly.type
_entity_poly.pdbx_seq_one_letter_code
_entity_poly.pdbx_strand_id
1 'polypeptide(L)'
;MQFILLESMTGSDYTKVWAPYYTAHKILRGLLDAHTATGDERALDLASGMGNWMYSRLSVLPAATLQRMWGIFSSGEFGGIVEAVYDLHQLTGKAEHLALARLFDLDSLIDACAADTDALNGLHANQHIPAFTGLVRLYDATGEERYLTAAKNFWGMVVPHRMYGIGGTSTGEFWKARDVIAGTIGATTAESCCAYNMLKLSRALCFHEQDPAYMDYYERALYNQVLGSKQDRADAEKPLVTYFIGLTPGHVRDYTPKQGTTCCEGTGCWARRTATGSWPRRGRRRTRADTAPRHRAPT
;
A
#
# COMPACT_ATOMS: atom_id res chain seq x y z
N MET A 1 8.84 23.73 9.89
CA MET A 1 9.07 22.28 9.68
C MET A 1 7.79 21.68 9.09
N GLN A 2 7.86 20.89 8.00
CA GLN A 2 6.68 20.47 7.22
C GLN A 2 5.61 19.72 8.05
N PHE A 3 6.02 18.90 9.01
CA PHE A 3 5.08 18.16 9.89
C PHE A 3 4.18 19.08 10.72
N ILE A 4 4.75 20.14 11.31
CA ILE A 4 3.99 21.12 12.11
C ILE A 4 3.02 21.92 11.23
N LEU A 5 3.45 22.25 10.00
CA LEU A 5 2.59 22.96 9.05
C LEU A 5 1.40 22.11 8.62
N LEU A 6 1.59 20.80 8.42
CA LEU A 6 0.50 19.89 8.07
C LEU A 6 -0.61 19.88 9.13
N GLU A 7 -0.25 19.97 10.40
CA GLU A 7 -1.20 19.93 11.53
C GLU A 7 -2.18 21.12 11.50
N SER A 8 -1.73 22.29 11.03
CA SER A 8 -2.55 23.51 10.92
C SER A 8 -3.18 23.73 9.55
N MET A 9 -2.86 22.90 8.55
CA MET A 9 -3.41 23.01 7.20
C MET A 9 -4.88 22.60 7.15
N THR A 10 -5.63 23.30 6.29
CA THR A 10 -7.04 23.04 5.99
C THR A 10 -7.26 22.72 4.50
N GLY A 11 -6.22 22.80 3.68
CA GLY A 11 -6.27 22.52 2.25
C GLY A 11 -4.90 22.08 1.71
N SER A 12 -4.89 21.59 0.48
CA SER A 12 -3.67 21.11 -0.18
C SER A 12 -2.80 22.29 -0.65
N ASP A 13 -1.51 22.25 -0.32
CA ASP A 13 -0.51 23.20 -0.83
C ASP A 13 0.87 22.51 -0.93
N TYR A 14 1.14 21.97 -2.12
CA TYR A 14 2.37 21.26 -2.47
C TYR A 14 3.63 22.11 -2.32
N THR A 15 3.51 23.43 -2.42
CA THR A 15 4.66 24.34 -2.32
C THR A 15 5.11 24.52 -0.87
N LYS A 16 4.23 24.24 0.09
CA LYS A 16 4.49 24.38 1.53
C LYS A 16 4.75 23.04 2.21
N VAL A 17 3.90 22.05 1.93
CA VAL A 17 3.98 20.72 2.54
C VAL A 17 3.78 19.67 1.47
N TRP A 18 4.83 18.88 1.25
CA TRP A 18 4.83 17.81 0.26
C TRP A 18 5.00 16.45 0.97
N ALA A 19 3.87 15.77 1.19
CA ALA A 19 3.75 14.39 1.66
C ALA A 19 4.84 13.95 2.69
N PRO A 20 4.94 14.62 3.87
CA PRO A 20 6.03 14.36 4.81
C PRO A 20 5.96 12.96 5.42
N TYR A 21 4.75 12.42 5.64
CA TYR A 21 4.56 11.05 6.14
C TYR A 21 4.77 10.00 5.04
N TYR A 22 4.51 10.30 3.77
CA TYR A 22 4.92 9.43 2.65
C TYR A 22 6.44 9.25 2.62
N THR A 23 7.19 10.35 2.80
CA THR A 23 8.66 10.29 2.87
C THR A 23 9.12 9.47 4.08
N ALA A 24 8.53 9.72 5.26
CA ALA A 24 8.81 8.93 6.46
C ALA A 24 8.55 7.42 6.24
N HIS A 25 7.47 7.07 5.53
CA HIS A 25 7.18 5.70 5.14
C HIS A 25 8.30 5.08 4.29
N LYS A 26 8.80 5.76 3.26
CA LYS A 26 9.84 5.18 2.40
C LYS A 26 11.13 4.93 3.16
N ILE A 27 11.51 5.86 4.04
CA ILE A 27 12.69 5.72 4.90
C ILE A 27 12.49 4.55 5.87
N LEU A 28 11.34 4.49 6.56
CA LEU A 28 11.04 3.42 7.51
C LEU A 28 11.06 2.05 6.82
N ARG A 29 10.39 1.90 5.67
CA ARG A 29 10.39 0.66 4.89
C ARG A 29 11.81 0.26 4.48
N GLY A 30 12.62 1.20 4.02
CA GLY A 30 14.01 0.97 3.66
C GLY A 30 14.86 0.46 4.84
N LEU A 31 14.69 1.05 6.03
CA LEU A 31 15.39 0.60 7.24
C LEU A 31 14.97 -0.82 7.65
N LEU A 32 13.67 -1.13 7.59
CA LEU A 32 13.15 -2.47 7.88
C LEU A 32 13.66 -3.50 6.87
N ASP A 33 13.69 -3.15 5.58
CA ASP A 33 14.22 -4.02 4.53
C ASP A 33 15.74 -4.23 4.67
N ALA A 34 16.49 -3.21 5.08
CA ALA A 34 17.90 -3.34 5.38
C ALA A 34 18.12 -4.32 6.55
N HIS A 35 17.43 -4.11 7.67
CA HIS A 35 17.51 -5.00 8.84
C HIS A 35 17.14 -6.45 8.49
N THR A 36 16.02 -6.68 7.82
CA THR A 36 15.57 -8.04 7.46
C THR A 36 16.47 -8.73 6.43
N ALA A 37 17.16 -7.96 5.58
CA ALA A 37 18.08 -8.52 4.58
C ALA A 37 19.49 -8.79 5.11
N THR A 38 19.98 -7.99 6.06
CA THR A 38 21.38 -8.06 6.53
C THR A 38 21.53 -8.48 8.00
N GLY A 39 20.47 -8.41 8.79
CA GLY A 39 20.50 -8.58 10.25
C GLY A 39 21.12 -7.40 10.99
N ASP A 40 21.25 -6.22 10.38
CA ASP A 40 21.84 -5.05 11.03
C ASP A 40 20.88 -4.44 12.07
N GLU A 41 21.18 -4.63 13.36
CA GLU A 41 20.39 -4.09 14.48
C GLU A 41 20.35 -2.56 14.52
N ARG A 42 21.35 -1.86 13.96
CA ARG A 42 21.35 -0.39 13.91
C ARG A 42 20.20 0.14 13.05
N ALA A 43 19.87 -0.60 11.98
CA ALA A 43 18.74 -0.24 11.13
C ALA A 43 17.41 -0.40 11.88
N LEU A 44 17.27 -1.44 12.72
CA LEU A 44 16.09 -1.64 13.56
C LEU A 44 15.98 -0.59 14.67
N ASP A 45 17.09 -0.22 15.30
CA ASP A 45 17.14 0.83 16.32
C ASP A 45 16.67 2.19 15.74
N LEU A 46 17.21 2.58 14.59
CA LEU A 46 16.78 3.78 13.87
C LEU A 46 15.29 3.71 13.48
N ALA A 47 14.84 2.58 12.95
CA ALA A 47 13.43 2.38 12.59
C ALA A 47 12.51 2.49 13.81
N SER A 48 12.90 1.90 14.95
CA SER A 48 12.17 2.03 16.21
C SER A 48 12.15 3.46 16.72
N GLY A 49 13.27 4.20 16.62
CA GLY A 49 13.35 5.60 17.00
C GLY A 49 12.41 6.47 16.18
N MET A 50 12.35 6.23 14.86
CA MET A 50 11.39 6.90 13.97
C MET A 50 9.94 6.60 14.35
N GLY A 51 9.61 5.33 14.63
CA GLY A 51 8.28 4.93 15.11
C GLY A 51 7.89 5.65 16.40
N ASN A 52 8.79 5.67 17.38
CA ASN A 52 8.55 6.33 18.67
C ASN A 52 8.33 7.85 18.51
N TRP A 53 9.09 8.49 17.62
CA TRP A 53 8.93 9.91 17.31
C TRP A 53 7.61 10.23 16.60
N MET A 54 7.19 9.38 15.65
CA MET A 54 5.89 9.56 15.00
C MET A 54 4.75 9.39 16.01
N TYR A 55 4.86 8.39 16.89
CA TYR A 55 3.88 8.14 17.93
C TYR A 55 3.77 9.32 18.88
N SER A 56 4.88 9.80 19.46
CA SER A 56 4.86 10.91 20.42
C SER A 56 4.28 12.21 19.86
N ARG A 57 4.41 12.40 18.54
CA ARG A 57 3.83 13.54 17.83
C ARG A 57 2.35 13.38 17.53
N LEU A 58 1.95 12.24 16.95
CA LEU A 58 0.57 12.04 16.52
C LEU A 58 -0.38 11.73 17.68
N SER A 59 0.11 11.12 18.76
CA SER A 59 -0.72 10.68 19.89
C SER A 59 -1.29 11.84 20.71
N VAL A 60 -0.71 13.04 20.60
CA VAL A 60 -1.16 14.24 21.34
C VAL A 60 -2.13 15.10 20.51
N LEU A 61 -2.32 14.78 19.23
CA LEU A 61 -3.19 15.56 18.34
C LEU A 61 -4.66 15.15 18.51
N PRO A 62 -5.61 16.10 18.42
CA PRO A 62 -7.04 15.77 18.39
C PRO A 62 -7.38 14.88 17.19
N ALA A 63 -8.30 13.93 17.39
CA ALA A 63 -8.75 13.01 16.32
C ALA A 63 -9.24 13.77 15.07
N ALA A 64 -9.99 14.87 15.25
CA ALA A 64 -10.45 15.71 14.14
C ALA A 64 -9.30 16.33 13.32
N THR A 65 -8.14 16.59 13.94
CA THR A 65 -6.94 17.06 13.24
C THR A 65 -6.31 15.95 12.43
N LEU A 66 -6.19 14.74 12.98
CA LEU A 66 -5.69 13.58 12.24
C LEU A 66 -6.57 13.28 11.01
N GLN A 67 -7.89 13.18 11.20
CA GLN A 67 -8.85 12.95 10.11
C GLN A 67 -8.74 14.01 9.01
N ARG A 68 -8.59 15.29 9.39
CA ARG A 68 -8.38 16.38 8.43
C ARG A 68 -7.06 16.22 7.68
N MET A 69 -5.96 15.95 8.38
CA MET A 69 -4.63 15.81 7.77
C MET A 69 -4.64 14.75 6.68
N TRP A 70 -5.17 13.55 6.99
CA TRP A 70 -5.20 12.41 6.08
C TRP A 70 -6.14 12.57 4.88
N GLY A 71 -7.16 13.41 5.01
CA GLY A 71 -8.05 13.80 3.92
C GLY A 71 -7.46 14.82 2.95
N ILE A 72 -6.36 15.49 3.29
CA ILE A 72 -5.75 16.50 2.41
C ILE A 72 -5.02 15.79 1.26
N PHE A 73 -5.37 16.16 0.03
CA PHE A 73 -4.70 15.70 -1.18
C PHE A 73 -3.20 16.04 -1.15
N SER A 74 -2.37 15.01 -1.33
CA SER A 74 -0.90 14.97 -1.24
C SER A 74 -0.22 15.43 0.04
N SER A 75 -0.54 16.60 0.60
CA SER A 75 0.09 17.01 1.86
C SER A 75 -0.22 16.00 2.99
N GLY A 76 -1.41 15.39 2.93
CA GLY A 76 -1.86 14.32 3.81
C GLY A 76 -1.43 12.91 3.40
N GLU A 77 -0.72 12.75 2.28
CA GLU A 77 -0.33 11.42 1.81
C GLU A 77 0.69 10.79 2.75
N PHE A 78 0.36 9.59 3.24
CA PHE A 78 1.22 8.78 4.10
C PHE A 78 1.65 7.46 3.45
N GLY A 79 1.15 7.14 2.26
CA GLY A 79 1.46 5.90 1.55
C GLY A 79 1.18 4.65 2.41
N GLY A 80 2.07 3.67 2.33
CA GLY A 80 1.97 2.39 3.07
C GLY A 80 2.55 2.44 4.48
N ILE A 81 2.54 3.60 5.16
CA ILE A 81 3.18 3.73 6.49
C ILE A 81 2.60 2.76 7.51
N VAL A 82 1.30 2.49 7.43
CA VAL A 82 0.58 1.58 8.35
C VAL A 82 1.15 0.16 8.26
N GLU A 83 1.40 -0.34 7.04
CA GLU A 83 2.06 -1.64 6.84
C GLU A 83 3.48 -1.65 7.38
N ALA A 84 4.27 -0.58 7.15
CA ALA A 84 5.64 -0.50 7.65
C ALA A 84 5.70 -0.43 9.18
N VAL A 85 4.78 0.31 9.81
CA VAL A 85 4.67 0.41 11.27
C VAL A 85 4.19 -0.91 11.88
N TYR A 86 3.29 -1.63 11.20
CA TYR A 86 2.91 -2.99 11.61
C TYR A 86 4.11 -3.94 11.59
N ASP A 87 4.90 -3.94 10.50
CA ASP A 87 6.10 -4.79 10.43
C ASP A 87 7.12 -4.41 11.52
N LEU A 88 7.27 -3.13 11.83
CA LEU A 88 8.08 -2.65 12.96
C LEU A 88 7.55 -3.17 14.30
N HIS A 89 6.23 -3.17 14.50
CA HIS A 89 5.60 -3.76 15.69
C HIS A 89 5.92 -5.25 15.79
N GLN A 90 5.84 -6.00 14.69
CA GLN A 90 6.15 -7.44 14.67
C GLN A 90 7.61 -7.73 15.02
N LEU A 91 8.55 -6.87 14.63
CA LEU A 91 9.97 -7.03 14.93
C LEU A 91 10.34 -6.61 16.36
N THR A 92 9.72 -5.53 16.88
CA THR A 92 10.10 -4.95 18.17
C THR A 92 9.21 -5.38 19.34
N GLY A 93 7.98 -5.83 19.08
CA GLY A 93 6.97 -6.15 20.07
C GLY A 93 6.36 -4.94 20.80
N LYS A 94 6.70 -3.71 20.42
CA LYS A 94 6.26 -2.49 21.14
C LYS A 94 4.81 -2.13 20.82
N ALA A 95 3.95 -2.06 21.84
CA ALA A 95 2.53 -1.78 21.68
C ALA A 95 2.26 -0.38 21.11
N GLU A 96 3.16 0.58 21.37
CA GLU A 96 3.11 1.95 20.86
C GLU A 96 3.16 2.01 19.33
N HIS A 97 3.83 1.04 18.68
CA HIS A 97 3.85 0.97 17.22
C HIS A 97 2.51 0.53 16.66
N LEU A 98 1.83 -0.42 17.30
CA LEU A 98 0.47 -0.77 16.91
C LEU A 98 -0.51 0.40 17.15
N ALA A 99 -0.35 1.11 18.26
CA ALA A 99 -1.15 2.30 18.54
C ALA A 99 -0.89 3.40 17.49
N LEU A 100 0.36 3.61 17.08
CA LEU A 100 0.73 4.53 15.99
C LEU A 100 0.04 4.16 14.67
N ALA A 101 0.02 2.88 14.31
CA ALA A 101 -0.58 2.44 13.05
C ALA A 101 -2.06 2.87 12.95
N ARG A 102 -2.81 2.83 14.06
CA ARG A 102 -4.21 3.27 14.14
C ARG A 102 -4.40 4.80 14.03
N LEU A 103 -3.38 5.60 14.31
CA LEU A 103 -3.47 7.07 14.19
C LEU A 103 -3.54 7.56 12.74
N PHE A 104 -3.25 6.68 11.77
CA PHE A 104 -3.36 6.95 10.33
C PHE A 104 -4.72 6.56 9.74
N ASP A 105 -5.67 6.08 10.54
CA ASP A 105 -6.99 5.73 10.07
C ASP A 105 -7.71 6.96 9.50
N LEU A 106 -8.23 6.83 8.28
CA LEU A 106 -9.14 7.80 7.68
C LEU A 106 -10.56 7.25 7.78
N ASP A 107 -11.20 7.45 8.93
CA ASP A 107 -12.45 6.76 9.31
C ASP A 107 -13.55 7.00 8.27
N SER A 108 -13.66 8.22 7.72
CA SER A 108 -14.68 8.52 6.70
C SER A 108 -14.59 7.64 5.45
N LEU A 109 -13.37 7.32 5.00
CA LEU A 109 -13.15 6.45 3.85
C LEU A 109 -13.26 4.97 4.24
N ILE A 110 -12.71 4.59 5.39
CA ILE A 110 -12.75 3.21 5.89
C ILE A 110 -14.19 2.78 6.12
N ASP A 111 -14.99 3.60 6.82
CA ASP A 111 -16.37 3.29 7.17
C ASP A 111 -17.27 3.28 5.92
N ALA A 112 -17.05 4.20 4.97
CA ALA A 112 -17.75 4.17 3.68
C ALA A 112 -17.46 2.87 2.93
N CYS A 113 -16.20 2.47 2.82
CA CYS A 113 -15.83 1.21 2.18
C CYS A 113 -16.35 -0.02 2.95
N ALA A 114 -16.31 -0.01 4.28
CA ALA A 114 -16.86 -1.10 5.11
C ALA A 114 -18.38 -1.26 4.90
N ALA A 115 -19.09 -0.14 4.68
CA ALA A 115 -20.51 -0.10 4.34
C ALA A 115 -20.80 -0.32 2.84
N ASP A 116 -19.81 -0.73 2.05
CA ASP A 116 -19.90 -0.93 0.59
C ASP A 116 -20.39 0.32 -0.19
N THR A 117 -20.09 1.51 0.34
CA THR A 117 -20.42 2.79 -0.29
C THR A 117 -19.20 3.32 -1.06
N ASP A 118 -19.32 3.39 -2.39
CA ASP A 118 -18.22 3.85 -3.27
C ASP A 118 -17.96 5.35 -3.11
N ALA A 119 -16.88 5.67 -2.37
CA ALA A 119 -16.40 7.02 -2.14
C ALA A 119 -15.12 7.36 -2.94
N LEU A 120 -14.78 6.58 -3.97
CA LEU A 120 -13.48 6.69 -4.66
C LEU A 120 -13.43 7.78 -5.73
N ASN A 121 -14.57 8.25 -6.21
CA ASN A 121 -14.63 9.21 -7.31
C ASN A 121 -13.91 10.53 -6.95
N GLY A 122 -12.93 10.92 -7.77
CA GLY A 122 -12.14 12.14 -7.56
C GLY A 122 -10.98 11.98 -6.58
N LEU A 123 -10.83 10.84 -5.92
CA LEU A 123 -9.71 10.58 -5.02
C LEU A 123 -8.43 10.23 -5.80
N HIS A 124 -7.29 10.59 -5.22
CA HIS A 124 -5.98 10.26 -5.76
C HIS A 124 -5.63 8.80 -5.49
N ALA A 125 -5.50 8.01 -6.56
CA ALA A 125 -5.49 6.56 -6.46
C ALA A 125 -4.34 6.03 -5.59
N ASN A 126 -3.11 6.44 -5.89
CA ASN A 126 -1.93 5.92 -5.19
C ASN A 126 -1.81 6.41 -3.73
N GLN A 127 -2.47 7.51 -3.35
CA GLN A 127 -2.51 7.95 -1.96
C GLN A 127 -3.33 6.98 -1.10
N HIS A 128 -4.43 6.44 -1.64
CA HIS A 128 -5.37 5.63 -0.86
C HIS A 128 -5.14 4.12 -0.97
N ILE A 129 -4.71 3.56 -2.12
CA ILE A 129 -4.49 2.11 -2.27
C ILE A 129 -3.58 1.52 -1.16
N PRO A 130 -2.43 2.12 -0.82
CA PRO A 130 -1.55 1.58 0.22
C PRO A 130 -2.17 1.58 1.61
N ALA A 131 -3.08 2.51 1.90
CA ALA A 131 -3.78 2.57 3.19
C ALA A 131 -4.59 1.29 3.41
N PHE A 132 -5.31 0.81 2.40
CA PHE A 132 -6.07 -0.45 2.46
C PHE A 132 -5.19 -1.68 2.64
N THR A 133 -3.97 -1.70 2.10
CA THR A 133 -3.00 -2.77 2.42
C THR A 133 -2.63 -2.74 3.90
N GLY A 134 -2.46 -1.54 4.47
CA GLY A 134 -2.28 -1.35 5.91
C GLY A 134 -3.46 -1.82 6.76
N LEU A 135 -4.71 -1.61 6.30
CA LEU A 135 -5.90 -2.08 7.01
C LEU A 135 -5.92 -3.60 7.14
N VAL A 136 -5.53 -4.35 6.09
CA VAL A 136 -5.42 -5.81 6.18
C VAL A 136 -4.42 -6.23 7.27
N ARG A 137 -3.31 -5.48 7.45
CA ARG A 137 -2.36 -5.71 8.55
C ARG A 137 -2.92 -5.36 9.92
N LEU A 138 -3.70 -4.28 10.01
CA LEU A 138 -4.40 -3.94 11.24
C LEU A 138 -5.41 -5.03 11.63
N TYR A 139 -6.11 -5.61 10.65
CA TYR A 139 -6.92 -6.80 10.89
C TYR A 139 -6.09 -7.96 11.44
N ASP A 140 -4.93 -8.26 10.85
CA ASP A 140 -4.01 -9.32 11.34
C ASP A 140 -3.60 -9.11 12.81
N ALA A 141 -3.36 -7.87 13.24
CA ALA A 141 -2.98 -7.56 14.63
C ALA A 141 -4.17 -7.57 15.60
N THR A 142 -5.35 -7.13 15.15
CA THR A 142 -6.41 -6.68 16.06
C THR A 142 -7.69 -7.54 15.99
N GLY A 143 -7.88 -8.28 14.90
CA GLY A 143 -9.10 -9.04 14.62
C GLY A 143 -10.31 -8.16 14.29
N GLU A 144 -10.12 -6.86 14.04
CA GLU A 144 -11.22 -5.93 13.83
C GLU A 144 -11.75 -6.02 12.38
N GLU A 145 -12.89 -6.70 12.22
CA GLU A 145 -13.50 -7.03 10.92
C GLU A 145 -13.78 -5.80 10.02
N ARG A 146 -13.93 -4.59 10.60
CA ARG A 146 -14.13 -3.36 9.82
C ARG A 146 -13.02 -3.16 8.79
N TYR A 147 -11.78 -3.48 9.16
CA TYR A 147 -10.61 -3.25 8.33
C TYR A 147 -10.55 -4.20 7.14
N LEU A 148 -10.78 -5.50 7.37
CA LEU A 148 -10.78 -6.50 6.31
C LEU A 148 -11.96 -6.28 5.35
N THR A 149 -13.15 -5.98 5.89
CA THR A 149 -14.35 -5.67 5.10
C THR A 149 -14.13 -4.44 4.22
N ALA A 150 -13.58 -3.35 4.77
CA ALA A 150 -13.26 -2.15 4.00
C ALA A 150 -12.27 -2.43 2.87
N ALA A 151 -11.20 -3.19 3.13
CA ALA A 151 -10.19 -3.54 2.12
C ALA A 151 -10.75 -4.42 1.00
N LYS A 152 -11.63 -5.38 1.34
CA LYS A 152 -12.33 -6.24 0.38
C LYS A 152 -13.23 -5.42 -0.53
N ASN A 153 -14.12 -4.62 0.04
CA ASN A 153 -15.08 -3.83 -0.73
C ASN A 153 -14.34 -2.78 -1.58
N PHE A 154 -13.30 -2.14 -1.04
CA PHE A 154 -12.43 -1.25 -1.82
C PHE A 154 -11.84 -1.94 -3.06
N TRP A 155 -11.32 -3.17 -2.91
CA TRP A 155 -10.81 -3.92 -4.06
C TRP A 155 -11.92 -4.15 -5.09
N GLY A 156 -13.12 -4.52 -4.65
CA GLY A 156 -14.30 -4.69 -5.51
C GLY A 156 -14.81 -3.39 -6.15
N MET A 157 -14.55 -2.22 -5.57
CA MET A 157 -14.87 -0.92 -6.18
C MET A 157 -13.90 -0.55 -7.31
N VAL A 158 -12.67 -1.09 -7.28
CA VAL A 158 -11.64 -0.85 -8.30
C VAL A 158 -11.66 -1.93 -9.38
N VAL A 159 -11.72 -3.20 -9.00
CA VAL A 159 -11.68 -4.35 -9.91
C VAL A 159 -13.06 -5.01 -9.95
N PRO A 160 -13.74 -5.10 -11.11
CA PRO A 160 -13.30 -4.70 -12.46
C PRO A 160 -13.64 -3.26 -12.87
N HIS A 161 -14.35 -2.50 -12.04
CA HIS A 161 -15.07 -1.30 -12.47
C HIS A 161 -14.22 -0.09 -12.88
N ARG A 162 -12.97 -0.01 -12.40
CA ARG A 162 -12.02 1.08 -12.65
C ARG A 162 -10.68 0.58 -13.18
N MET A 163 -10.61 -0.66 -13.65
CA MET A 163 -9.41 -1.20 -14.26
C MET A 163 -9.44 -1.13 -15.79
N TYR A 164 -8.29 -0.88 -16.40
CA TYR A 164 -8.07 -1.08 -17.83
C TYR A 164 -7.74 -2.54 -18.14
N GLY A 165 -7.72 -2.90 -19.42
CA GLY A 165 -7.38 -4.26 -19.86
C GLY A 165 -5.99 -4.75 -19.39
N ILE A 166 -5.04 -3.85 -19.15
CA ILE A 166 -3.71 -4.17 -18.62
C ILE A 166 -3.68 -4.37 -17.08
N GLY A 167 -4.81 -4.20 -16.39
CA GLY A 167 -4.93 -4.30 -14.93
C GLY A 167 -4.73 -2.98 -14.16
N GLY A 168 -4.30 -1.91 -14.84
CA GLY A 168 -4.10 -0.60 -14.24
C GLY A 168 -5.39 0.15 -13.95
N THR A 169 -5.30 1.18 -13.13
CA THR A 169 -6.42 2.05 -12.77
C THR A 169 -6.01 3.51 -12.88
N SER A 170 -6.98 4.41 -12.76
CA SER A 170 -6.84 5.88 -12.71
C SER A 170 -6.46 6.54 -14.04
N THR A 171 -6.75 7.84 -14.15
CA THR A 171 -6.30 8.69 -15.24
C THR A 171 -5.82 10.01 -14.65
N GLY A 172 -4.62 10.45 -15.05
CA GLY A 172 -3.95 11.57 -14.39
C GLY A 172 -3.85 11.39 -12.88
N GLU A 173 -3.69 10.15 -12.41
CA GLU A 173 -3.58 9.74 -10.99
C GLU A 173 -4.87 9.71 -10.17
N PHE A 174 -6.00 10.16 -10.72
CA PHE A 174 -7.29 10.17 -10.00
C PHE A 174 -8.24 9.09 -10.52
N TRP A 175 -9.03 8.51 -9.61
CA TRP A 175 -10.18 7.72 -10.01
C TRP A 175 -11.29 8.62 -10.54
N LYS A 176 -11.97 8.14 -11.58
CA LYS A 176 -13.21 8.73 -12.07
C LYS A 176 -14.39 7.91 -11.54
N ALA A 177 -15.59 8.21 -12.04
CA ALA A 177 -16.79 7.46 -11.71
C ALA A 177 -16.62 5.96 -12.02
N ARG A 178 -17.44 5.14 -11.37
CA ARG A 178 -17.50 3.69 -11.60
C ARG A 178 -17.95 3.42 -13.04
N ASP A 179 -17.42 2.37 -13.67
CA ASP A 179 -17.88 1.85 -14.97
C ASP A 179 -17.72 2.80 -16.18
N VAL A 180 -16.98 3.91 -16.04
CA VAL A 180 -16.68 4.83 -17.16
C VAL A 180 -15.23 4.77 -17.62
N ILE A 181 -14.47 3.76 -17.18
CA ILE A 181 -13.02 3.64 -17.39
C ILE A 181 -12.61 3.64 -18.88
N ALA A 182 -13.47 3.14 -19.77
CA ALA A 182 -13.20 3.18 -21.21
C ALA A 182 -13.14 4.62 -21.75
N GLY A 183 -13.95 5.53 -21.20
CA GLY A 183 -13.97 6.95 -21.58
C GLY A 183 -12.78 7.74 -21.04
N THR A 184 -11.97 7.15 -20.17
CA THR A 184 -10.80 7.80 -19.54
C THR A 184 -9.47 7.36 -20.16
N ILE A 185 -9.52 6.59 -21.25
CA ILE A 185 -8.34 6.17 -22.00
C ILE A 185 -7.62 7.39 -22.58
N GLY A 186 -6.34 7.55 -22.23
CA GLY A 186 -5.51 8.69 -22.61
C GLY A 186 -4.01 8.36 -22.52
N ALA A 187 -3.20 9.41 -22.69
CA ALA A 187 -1.74 9.31 -22.59
C ALA A 187 -1.23 9.22 -21.14
N THR A 188 -1.99 9.73 -20.17
CA THR A 188 -1.64 9.79 -18.74
C THR A 188 -2.44 8.78 -17.92
N THR A 189 -2.71 7.63 -18.54
CA THR A 189 -3.51 6.56 -17.97
C THR A 189 -2.64 5.55 -17.23
N ALA A 190 -3.22 4.82 -16.28
CA ALA A 190 -2.60 3.65 -15.64
C ALA A 190 -1.23 3.95 -15.04
N GLU A 191 -1.21 4.70 -13.93
CA GLU A 191 0.00 4.93 -13.16
C GLU A 191 0.60 3.61 -12.64
N SER A 192 1.91 3.42 -12.79
CA SER A 192 2.61 2.20 -12.38
C SER A 192 2.57 1.93 -10.87
N CYS A 193 2.59 2.97 -10.01
CA CYS A 193 2.50 2.78 -8.56
C CYS A 193 1.16 2.17 -8.14
N CYS A 194 0.06 2.63 -8.77
CA CYS A 194 -1.28 2.13 -8.49
C CYS A 194 -1.35 0.60 -8.72
N ALA A 195 -0.81 0.12 -9.85
CA ALA A 195 -0.80 -1.30 -10.15
C ALA A 195 0.01 -2.11 -9.14
N TYR A 196 1.21 -1.65 -8.78
CA TYR A 196 2.02 -2.32 -7.78
C TYR A 196 1.32 -2.43 -6.42
N ASN A 197 0.70 -1.34 -5.94
CA ASN A 197 0.00 -1.36 -4.66
C ASN A 197 -1.29 -2.19 -4.72
N MET A 198 -1.99 -2.21 -5.86
CA MET A 198 -3.12 -3.13 -6.06
C MET A 198 -2.69 -4.60 -6.08
N LEU A 199 -1.52 -4.93 -6.64
CA LEU A 199 -0.96 -6.28 -6.53
C LEU A 199 -0.71 -6.67 -5.07
N LYS A 200 -0.11 -5.77 -4.27
CA LYS A 200 0.12 -6.01 -2.84
C LYS A 200 -1.19 -6.27 -2.09
N LEU A 201 -2.20 -5.43 -2.32
CA LEU A 201 -3.52 -5.60 -1.71
C LEU A 201 -4.17 -6.93 -2.13
N SER A 202 -4.17 -7.24 -3.43
CA SER A 202 -4.77 -8.48 -3.97
C SER A 202 -4.11 -9.73 -3.37
N ARG A 203 -2.78 -9.71 -3.23
CA ARG A 203 -2.05 -10.80 -2.56
C ARG A 203 -2.42 -10.91 -1.09
N ALA A 204 -2.53 -9.79 -0.37
CA ALA A 204 -2.93 -9.78 1.03
C ALA A 204 -4.34 -10.39 1.19
N LEU A 205 -5.33 -9.90 0.44
CA LEU A 205 -6.71 -10.40 0.48
C LEU A 205 -6.81 -11.89 0.10
N CYS A 206 -6.05 -12.34 -0.90
CA CYS A 206 -6.01 -13.75 -1.27
C CYS A 206 -5.54 -14.67 -0.12
N PHE A 207 -4.65 -14.21 0.75
CA PHE A 207 -4.24 -15.00 1.92
C PHE A 207 -5.33 -15.13 2.98
N HIS A 208 -6.35 -14.27 2.96
CA HIS A 208 -7.50 -14.32 3.86
C HIS A 208 -8.69 -15.06 3.27
N GLU A 209 -9.13 -14.69 2.06
CA GLU A 209 -10.37 -15.21 1.47
C GLU A 209 -10.16 -16.35 0.46
N GLN A 210 -8.95 -16.48 -0.10
CA GLN A 210 -8.63 -17.48 -1.13
C GLN A 210 -9.54 -17.45 -2.36
N ASP A 211 -10.14 -16.29 -2.67
CA ASP A 211 -10.91 -16.09 -3.90
C ASP A 211 -9.96 -16.06 -5.12
N PRO A 212 -10.16 -16.90 -6.15
CA PRO A 212 -9.34 -16.90 -7.36
C PRO A 212 -9.34 -15.55 -8.11
N ALA A 213 -10.39 -14.74 -7.98
CA ALA A 213 -10.48 -13.44 -8.66
C ALA A 213 -9.30 -12.51 -8.31
N TYR A 214 -8.77 -12.60 -7.09
CA TYR A 214 -7.58 -11.84 -6.69
C TYR A 214 -6.34 -12.22 -7.48
N MET A 215 -6.16 -13.52 -7.77
CA MET A 215 -5.00 -14.02 -8.50
C MET A 215 -5.15 -13.82 -10.01
N ASP A 216 -6.36 -13.90 -10.55
CA ASP A 216 -6.64 -13.56 -11.94
C ASP A 216 -6.30 -12.09 -12.24
N TYR A 217 -6.68 -11.18 -11.34
CA TYR A 217 -6.24 -9.79 -11.41
C TYR A 217 -4.73 -9.66 -11.23
N TYR A 218 -4.15 -10.38 -10.27
CA TYR A 218 -2.72 -10.32 -9.98
C TYR A 218 -1.89 -10.68 -11.21
N GLU A 219 -2.22 -11.78 -11.87
CA GLU A 219 -1.56 -12.23 -13.10
C GLU A 219 -1.70 -11.17 -14.21
N ARG A 220 -2.92 -10.69 -14.46
CA ARG A 220 -3.19 -9.69 -15.50
C ARG A 220 -2.37 -8.42 -15.30
N ALA A 221 -2.40 -7.84 -14.10
CA ALA A 221 -1.69 -6.60 -13.80
C ALA A 221 -0.17 -6.80 -13.76
N LEU A 222 0.31 -7.95 -13.26
CA LEU A 222 1.73 -8.28 -13.23
C LEU A 222 2.30 -8.38 -14.65
N TYR A 223 1.70 -9.20 -15.51
CA TYR A 223 2.25 -9.47 -16.84
C TYR A 223 2.07 -8.30 -17.82
N ASN A 224 0.93 -7.59 -17.76
CA ASN A 224 0.64 -6.57 -18.75
C ASN A 224 1.18 -5.18 -18.35
N GLN A 225 1.00 -4.78 -17.09
CA GLN A 225 1.41 -3.45 -16.66
C GLN A 225 2.75 -3.45 -15.94
N VAL A 226 2.95 -4.28 -14.90
CA VAL A 226 4.16 -4.20 -14.08
C VAL A 226 5.40 -4.66 -14.85
N LEU A 227 5.34 -5.76 -15.61
CA LEU A 227 6.45 -6.14 -16.48
C LEU A 227 6.62 -5.13 -17.64
N GLY A 228 5.52 -4.65 -18.22
CA GLY A 228 5.54 -3.67 -19.31
C GLY A 228 6.00 -2.27 -18.91
N SER A 229 6.04 -1.97 -17.60
CA SER A 229 6.42 -0.65 -17.08
C SER A 229 7.92 -0.43 -17.04
N LYS A 230 8.72 -1.47 -17.27
CA LYS A 230 10.19 -1.40 -17.30
C LYS A 230 10.69 -1.61 -18.72
N GLN A 231 11.68 -0.82 -19.13
CA GLN A 231 12.42 -1.10 -20.36
C GLN A 231 13.31 -2.32 -20.18
N ASP A 232 13.25 -3.27 -21.12
CA ASP A 232 14.12 -4.46 -21.16
C ASP A 232 15.54 -4.08 -21.61
N ARG A 233 16.22 -3.31 -20.75
CA ARG A 233 17.58 -2.85 -20.93
C ARG A 233 18.24 -2.75 -19.56
N ALA A 234 19.47 -3.27 -19.47
CA ALA A 234 20.32 -3.07 -18.32
C ALA A 234 20.89 -1.65 -18.32
N ASP A 235 20.72 -0.95 -17.20
CA ASP A 235 21.31 0.36 -16.93
C ASP A 235 21.56 0.43 -15.42
N ALA A 236 22.79 0.82 -15.05
CA ALA A 236 23.23 0.86 -13.65
C ALA A 236 22.88 2.18 -12.95
N GLU A 237 22.62 3.24 -13.72
CA GLU A 237 22.34 4.58 -13.21
C GLU A 237 20.85 4.88 -13.22
N LYS A 238 20.10 4.32 -14.18
CA LYS A 238 18.69 4.64 -14.42
C LYS A 238 17.82 3.41 -14.23
N PRO A 239 16.69 3.53 -13.50
CA PRO A 239 15.75 2.42 -13.35
C PRO A 239 15.06 2.04 -14.67
N LEU A 240 14.94 3.00 -15.59
CA LEU A 240 14.28 2.90 -16.90
C LEU A 240 12.85 2.34 -16.78
N VAL A 241 12.05 3.02 -15.96
CA VAL A 241 10.64 2.66 -15.73
C VAL A 241 9.72 3.80 -16.14
N THR A 242 8.49 3.45 -16.50
CA THR A 242 7.48 4.39 -16.96
C THR A 242 6.55 4.79 -15.83
N TYR A 243 6.10 6.05 -15.87
CA TYR A 243 5.15 6.60 -14.90
C TYR A 243 3.72 6.21 -15.27
N PHE A 244 3.30 6.56 -16.49
CA PHE A 244 2.00 6.24 -17.06
C PHE A 244 2.17 5.25 -18.21
N ILE A 245 1.25 4.29 -18.31
CA ILE A 245 1.11 3.48 -19.51
C ILE A 245 -0.08 4.01 -20.29
N GLY A 246 0.18 4.96 -21.20
CA GLY A 246 -0.84 5.49 -22.10
C GLY A 246 -1.43 4.38 -22.98
N LEU A 247 -2.75 4.34 -23.07
CA LEU A 247 -3.51 3.28 -23.75
C LEU A 247 -4.11 3.73 -25.08
N THR A 248 -3.81 4.96 -25.53
CA THR A 248 -4.22 5.44 -26.85
C THR A 248 -3.48 4.68 -27.96
N PRO A 249 -4.13 4.36 -29.09
CA PRO A 249 -3.47 3.74 -30.24
C PRO A 249 -2.23 4.55 -30.67
N GLY A 250 -1.09 3.86 -30.85
CA GLY A 250 0.17 4.48 -31.25
C GLY A 250 0.95 5.19 -30.13
N HIS A 251 0.50 5.10 -28.87
CA HIS A 251 1.26 5.65 -27.75
C HIS A 251 2.60 4.94 -27.58
N VAL A 252 3.65 5.71 -27.35
CA VAL A 252 5.00 5.21 -27.07
C VAL A 252 5.27 5.43 -25.59
N ARG A 253 5.64 4.36 -24.89
CA ARG A 253 5.98 4.43 -23.46
C ARG A 253 7.21 5.30 -23.26
N ASP A 254 7.10 6.22 -22.31
CA ASP A 254 8.21 7.09 -21.92
C ASP A 254 8.97 6.46 -20.74
N TYR A 255 10.24 6.13 -20.98
CA TYR A 255 11.19 5.63 -19.99
C TYR A 255 12.27 6.67 -19.65
N THR A 256 12.12 7.90 -20.16
CA THR A 256 13.08 8.97 -19.94
C THR A 256 13.07 9.33 -18.46
N PRO A 257 14.22 9.28 -17.77
CA PRO A 257 14.32 9.76 -16.40
C PRO A 257 13.82 11.19 -16.34
N LYS A 258 12.84 11.46 -15.47
CA LYS A 258 12.35 12.81 -15.28
C LYS A 258 13.38 13.61 -14.49
N GLN A 259 13.29 14.94 -14.55
CA GLN A 259 14.15 15.79 -13.72
C GLN A 259 13.72 15.62 -12.25
N GLY A 260 14.38 14.70 -11.54
CA GLY A 260 14.05 14.26 -10.18
C GLY A 260 13.58 12.81 -10.11
N THR A 261 13.74 12.17 -8.95
CA THR A 261 13.30 10.79 -8.73
C THR A 261 11.78 10.73 -8.56
N THR A 262 11.07 10.07 -9.46
CA THR A 262 9.61 9.94 -9.38
C THR A 262 9.17 8.82 -8.42
N CYS A 263 7.91 8.85 -7.95
CA CYS A 263 7.34 7.77 -7.14
C CYS A 263 7.36 6.41 -7.88
N CYS A 264 7.13 6.43 -9.20
CA CYS A 264 7.14 5.25 -10.06
C CYS A 264 8.54 4.68 -10.25
N GLU A 265 9.58 5.52 -10.29
CA GLU A 265 10.98 5.08 -10.31
C GLU A 265 11.35 4.33 -9.02
N GLY A 266 10.97 4.88 -7.86
CA GLY A 266 11.13 4.18 -6.59
C GLY A 266 10.39 2.85 -6.60
N THR A 267 9.10 2.85 -6.94
CA THR A 267 8.26 1.65 -6.96
C THR A 267 8.76 0.59 -7.95
N GLY A 268 9.25 1.00 -9.12
CA GLY A 268 9.81 0.10 -10.13
C GLY A 268 11.05 -0.65 -9.65
N CYS A 269 11.89 -0.02 -8.81
CA CYS A 269 12.99 -0.71 -8.13
C CYS A 269 12.47 -1.78 -7.15
N TRP A 270 11.43 -1.48 -6.38
CA TRP A 270 10.82 -2.41 -5.42
C TRP A 270 10.06 -3.57 -6.07
N ALA A 271 9.39 -3.33 -7.20
CA ALA A 271 8.62 -4.35 -7.92
C ALA A 271 9.48 -5.53 -8.43
N ARG A 272 10.81 -5.36 -8.52
CA ARG A 272 11.73 -6.46 -8.83
C ARG A 272 11.72 -7.57 -7.77
N ARG A 273 11.48 -7.25 -6.50
CA ARG A 273 11.35 -8.27 -5.44
C ARG A 273 10.06 -9.08 -5.61
N THR A 274 8.95 -8.44 -5.98
CA THR A 274 7.65 -9.12 -6.15
C THR A 274 7.62 -10.06 -7.36
N ALA A 275 8.41 -9.81 -8.40
CA ALA A 275 8.51 -10.67 -9.58
C ALA A 275 9.16 -12.05 -9.31
N THR A 276 9.74 -12.26 -8.12
CA THR A 276 10.40 -13.55 -7.77
C THR A 276 9.45 -14.64 -7.27
N GLY A 277 8.12 -14.42 -7.26
CA GLY A 277 7.11 -15.49 -7.19
C GLY A 277 7.17 -16.43 -5.98
N SER A 278 7.97 -16.13 -4.95
CA SER A 278 8.11 -16.99 -3.79
C SER A 278 6.96 -16.77 -2.81
N TRP A 279 6.05 -17.74 -2.79
CA TRP A 279 4.94 -17.79 -1.84
C TRP A 279 5.43 -18.40 -0.52
N PRO A 280 5.30 -17.71 0.62
CA PRO A 280 5.48 -18.35 1.91
C PRO A 280 4.43 -19.46 2.07
N ARG A 281 4.87 -20.72 2.23
CA ARG A 281 4.00 -21.82 2.61
C ARG A 281 3.54 -21.59 4.05
N ARG A 282 2.24 -21.41 4.28
CA ARG A 282 1.71 -21.38 5.66
C ARG A 282 1.90 -22.76 6.28
N GLY A 283 2.73 -22.84 7.33
CA GLY A 283 2.81 -24.03 8.18
C GLY A 283 1.43 -24.34 8.76
N ARG A 284 0.98 -25.58 8.66
CA ARG A 284 -0.26 -26.06 9.28
C ARG A 284 -0.24 -25.66 10.76
N ARG A 285 -1.21 -24.87 11.21
CA ARG A 285 -1.50 -24.73 12.64
C ARG A 285 -1.76 -26.14 13.16
N ARG A 286 -0.86 -26.66 14.00
CA ARG A 286 -1.16 -27.85 14.82
C ARG A 286 -2.27 -27.42 15.78
N THR A 287 -3.49 -27.87 15.52
CA THR A 287 -4.56 -27.84 16.50
C THR A 287 -4.13 -28.73 17.67
N ARG A 288 -4.24 -28.21 18.90
CA ARG A 288 -4.14 -29.00 20.13
C ARG A 288 -5.33 -29.97 20.15
N ALA A 289 -5.19 -31.12 19.52
CA ALA A 289 -6.17 -32.21 19.60
C ALA A 289 -5.52 -33.61 19.53
N ASP A 290 -4.20 -33.72 19.71
CA ASP A 290 -3.47 -35.01 19.71
C ASP A 290 -2.80 -35.32 21.07
N THR A 291 -3.55 -35.13 22.15
CA THR A 291 -3.19 -35.72 23.45
C THR A 291 -4.37 -36.52 23.99
N ALA A 292 -4.63 -37.67 23.38
CA ALA A 292 -5.38 -38.75 24.01
C ALA A 292 -4.39 -39.74 24.63
N PRO A 293 -4.50 -40.09 25.92
CA PRO A 293 -3.59 -41.03 26.56
C PRO A 293 -3.83 -42.45 26.02
N ARG A 294 -2.77 -43.10 25.54
CA ARG A 294 -2.82 -44.52 25.19
C ARG A 294 -2.98 -45.34 26.47
N HIS A 295 -4.15 -45.95 26.64
CA HIS A 295 -4.37 -47.01 27.61
C HIS A 295 -3.39 -48.16 27.35
N ARG A 296 -2.63 -48.55 28.39
CA ARG A 296 -1.97 -49.86 28.46
C ARG A 296 -3.03 -50.90 28.77
N ALA A 297 -3.16 -51.93 27.94
CA ALA A 297 -3.83 -53.17 28.29
C ALA A 297 -2.76 -54.20 28.75
N PRO A 298 -3.03 -54.99 29.80
CA PRO A 298 -2.11 -56.00 30.30
C PRO A 298 -2.32 -57.34 29.60
N THR A 299 -1.22 -57.98 29.19
CA THR A 299 -0.77 -59.35 29.49
C THR A 299 0.47 -59.63 28.65
#